data_AF-A0A093TLK8-F1
#
_entry.id   AF-A0A093TLK8-F1
#
_cell.length_a   1.000
_cell.length_b   1.000
_cell.length_c   1.000
_cell.angle_alpha   90.00
_cell.angle_beta   90.00
_cell.angle_gamma   90.00
#
_symmetry.space_group_name_H-M   'P 1'
#
loop_
_entity.id
_entity.type
_entity.pdbx_description
1 polymer ?
#
loop_
_entity_poly.entity_id
_entity_poly.type
_entity_poly.pdbx_seq_one_letter_code
_entity_poly.pdbx_strand_id
1 'polypeptide(L)'
;RGQMISGEDCEFIQRFEQKRNPEEKQELLQTEGNQCAKTFINLMTHISKEQTVQYILTMVDDMLQENHQRVCIFFDYAKRGKNTAWSYFLPMLNR
;
A
#
# COMPACT_ATOMS: atom_id res chain seq x y z
N ARG A 1 -7.71 -18.16 -10.72
CA ARG A 1 -6.39 -17.92 -11.36
C ARG A 1 -5.66 -16.91 -10.48
N GLY A 2 -4.91 -17.39 -9.49
CA GLY A 2 -4.21 -16.53 -8.55
C GLY A 2 -3.13 -15.76 -9.29
N GLN A 3 -3.35 -14.46 -9.50
CA GLN A 3 -2.25 -13.60 -9.93
C GLN A 3 -1.27 -13.58 -8.77
N MET A 4 -0.13 -14.24 -8.98
CA MET A 4 1.00 -14.15 -8.09
C MET A 4 1.35 -12.68 -7.95
N ILE A 5 1.52 -12.25 -6.71
CA ILE A 5 2.15 -11.00 -6.34
C ILE A 5 3.38 -10.81 -7.24
N SER A 6 3.51 -9.66 -7.91
CA SER A 6 4.67 -9.44 -8.77
C SER A 6 5.93 -9.46 -7.89
N GLY A 7 7.04 -9.99 -8.40
CA GLY A 7 8.33 -9.93 -7.67
C GLY A 7 8.68 -8.50 -7.25
N GLU A 8 8.29 -7.52 -8.07
CA GLU A 8 8.41 -6.08 -7.80
C GLU A 8 7.61 -5.63 -6.57
N ASP A 9 6.39 -6.15 -6.37
CA ASP A 9 5.55 -5.80 -5.21
C ASP A 9 6.15 -6.37 -3.93
N CYS A 10 6.66 -7.60 -3.97
CA CYS A 10 7.37 -8.21 -2.83
C CYS A 10 8.67 -7.47 -2.50
N GLU A 11 9.47 -7.12 -3.51
CA GLU A 11 10.73 -6.40 -3.32
C GLU A 11 10.48 -5.02 -2.71
N PHE A 12 9.44 -4.31 -3.16
CA PHE A 12 9.05 -3.03 -2.57
C PHE A 12 8.68 -3.17 -1.09
N ILE A 13 7.85 -4.15 -0.72
CA ILE A 13 7.48 -4.38 0.69
C ILE A 13 8.73 -4.68 1.54
N GLN A 14 9.62 -5.55 1.05
CA GLN A 14 10.86 -5.84 1.76
C GLN A 14 11.73 -4.59 1.97
N ARG A 15 11.89 -3.75 0.94
CA ARG A 15 12.60 -2.48 1.05
C ARG A 15 11.93 -1.53 2.04
N PHE A 16 10.60 -1.44 2.00
CA PHE A 16 9.82 -0.60 2.90
C PHE A 16 9.97 -1.04 4.36
N GLU A 17 9.96 -2.35 4.63
CA GLU A 17 10.17 -2.91 5.98
C GLU A 17 11.62 -2.79 6.47
N GLN A 18 12.60 -2.87 5.57
CA GLN A 18 14.02 -2.69 5.92
C GLN A 18 14.32 -1.28 6.42
N LYS A 19 13.58 -0.27 5.96
CA LYS A 19 13.71 1.11 6.45
C LYS A 19 13.09 1.20 7.86
N ARG A 20 13.93 1.13 8.89
CA ARG A 20 13.48 1.26 10.29
C ARG A 20 13.28 2.71 10.73
N ASN A 21 13.95 3.64 10.07
CA ASN A 21 13.89 5.06 10.42
C ASN A 21 12.70 5.74 9.72
N PRO A 22 11.88 6.53 10.43
CA PRO A 22 10.75 7.26 9.83
C PRO A 22 11.17 8.20 8.69
N GLU A 23 12.37 8.78 8.79
CA GLU A 23 12.95 9.68 7.78
C GLU A 23 13.25 8.94 6.47
N GLU A 24 13.83 7.73 6.55
CA GLU A 24 14.11 6.92 5.36
C GLU A 24 12.82 6.41 4.70
N LYS A 25 11.82 6.02 5.51
CA LYS A 25 10.49 5.70 5.00
C LYS A 25 9.87 6.91 4.33
N GLN A 26 9.99 8.09 4.92
CA GLN A 26 9.48 9.32 4.33
C GLN A 26 10.16 9.64 2.99
N GLU A 27 11.48 9.52 2.90
CA GLU A 27 12.22 9.72 1.64
C GLU A 27 11.77 8.73 0.56
N LEU A 28 11.62 7.45 0.93
CA LEU A 28 11.11 6.41 0.04
C LEU A 28 9.69 6.75 -0.45
N LEU A 29 8.80 7.18 0.45
CA LEU A 29 7.42 7.54 0.11
C LEU A 29 7.31 8.83 -0.71
N GLN A 30 8.22 9.77 -0.53
CA GLN A 30 8.27 10.99 -1.35
C GLN A 30 8.77 10.69 -2.76
N THR A 31 9.75 9.79 -2.89
CA THR A 31 10.35 9.44 -4.18
C THR A 31 9.50 8.43 -4.96
N GLU A 32 8.98 7.42 -4.27
CA GLU A 32 8.32 6.25 -4.84
C GLU A 32 6.83 6.13 -4.41
N GLY A 33 6.19 7.23 -4.01
CA GLY A 33 4.81 7.22 -3.49
C GLY A 33 3.77 6.58 -4.43
N ASN A 34 3.90 6.81 -5.74
CA ASN A 34 3.01 6.18 -6.73
C ASN A 34 3.17 4.65 -6.77
N GLN A 35 4.41 4.16 -6.67
CA GLN A 35 4.70 2.72 -6.60
C GLN A 35 4.22 2.13 -5.28
N CYS A 36 4.40 2.86 -4.17
CA CYS A 36 3.87 2.51 -2.86
C CYS A 36 2.35 2.26 -2.93
N ALA A 37 1.57 3.24 -3.40
CA ALA A 37 0.12 3.09 -3.51
C ALA A 37 -0.27 1.92 -4.43
N LYS A 38 0.39 1.79 -5.59
CA LYS A 38 0.16 0.69 -6.54
C LYS A 38 0.39 -0.67 -5.88
N THR A 39 1.53 -0.86 -5.22
CA THR A 39 1.90 -2.12 -4.58
C THR A 39 0.93 -2.46 -3.46
N PHE A 40 0.65 -1.54 -2.53
CA PHE A 40 -0.30 -1.81 -1.45
C PHE A 40 -1.69 -2.16 -1.98
N ILE A 41 -2.21 -1.39 -2.96
CA ILE A 41 -3.51 -1.68 -3.58
C ILE A 41 -3.50 -3.05 -4.25
N ASN A 42 -2.48 -3.36 -5.06
CA ASN A 42 -2.37 -4.64 -5.74
C ASN A 42 -2.35 -5.81 -4.75
N LEU A 43 -1.58 -5.69 -3.66
CA LEU A 43 -1.50 -6.72 -2.65
C LEU A 43 -2.86 -6.92 -1.95
N MET A 44 -3.56 -5.85 -1.59
CA MET A 44 -4.88 -5.95 -0.96
C MET A 44 -5.96 -6.52 -1.91
N THR A 45 -5.91 -6.19 -3.20
CA THR A 45 -6.95 -6.62 -4.16
C THR A 45 -6.71 -8.02 -4.72
N HIS A 46 -5.46 -8.40 -5.01
CA HIS A 46 -5.14 -9.64 -5.69
C HIS A 46 -4.85 -10.82 -4.75
N ILE A 47 -4.51 -10.55 -3.49
CA ILE A 47 -4.27 -11.61 -2.50
C ILE A 47 -5.60 -12.07 -1.90
N SER A 48 -5.86 -13.38 -1.97
CA SER A 48 -7.05 -14.00 -1.36
C SER A 48 -6.79 -14.57 0.04
N LYS A 49 -5.52 -14.68 0.46
CA LYS A 49 -5.19 -15.20 1.80
C LYS A 49 -5.44 -14.11 2.85
N GLU A 50 -6.44 -14.33 3.69
CA GLU A 50 -6.91 -13.36 4.69
C GLU A 50 -5.79 -12.82 5.59
N GLN A 51 -4.98 -13.70 6.19
CA GLN A 51 -3.86 -13.30 7.05
C GLN A 51 -2.88 -12.37 6.34
N THR A 52 -2.63 -12.60 5.05
CA THR A 52 -1.72 -11.74 4.28
C THR A 52 -2.38 -10.40 4.03
N VAL A 53 -3.66 -10.36 3.66
CA VAL A 53 -4.40 -9.09 3.49
C VAL A 53 -4.42 -8.28 4.78
N GLN A 54 -4.71 -8.92 5.92
CA GLN A 54 -4.67 -8.29 7.24
C GLN A 54 -3.30 -7.71 7.56
N TYR A 55 -2.22 -8.48 7.31
CA TYR A 55 -0.86 -7.99 7.50
C TYR A 55 -0.54 -6.78 6.61
N ILE A 56 -0.96 -6.79 5.34
CA ILE A 56 -0.81 -5.61 4.45
C ILE A 56 -1.61 -4.41 4.99
N LEU A 57 -2.84 -4.62 5.46
CA LEU A 57 -3.67 -3.58 6.05
C LEU A 57 -3.03 -2.99 7.31
N THR A 58 -2.46 -3.81 8.19
CA THR A 58 -1.72 -3.35 9.37
C THR A 58 -0.53 -2.47 8.96
N MET A 59 0.24 -2.87 7.94
CA MET A 59 1.35 -2.04 7.47
C MET A 59 0.90 -0.69 6.90
N VAL A 60 -0.24 -0.66 6.19
CA VAL A 60 -0.82 0.60 5.70
C VAL A 60 -1.31 1.45 6.87
N ASP A 61 -1.97 0.85 7.87
CA ASP A 61 -2.41 1.56 9.08
C ASP A 61 -1.22 2.18 9.81
N ASP A 62 -0.19 1.40 10.11
CA ASP A 62 1.04 1.87 10.77
C ASP A 62 1.71 3.00 9.98
N MET A 63 1.80 2.87 8.66
CA MET A 63 2.37 3.90 7.78
C MET A 63 1.58 5.22 7.89
N LEU A 64 0.25 5.14 7.92
CA LEU A 64 -0.64 6.28 8.02
C LEU A 64 -0.64 6.87 9.43
N GLN A 65 -0.59 6.06 10.49
CA GLN A 65 -0.49 6.52 11.87
C GLN A 65 0.82 7.30 12.11
N GLU A 66 1.92 6.85 11.51
CA GLU A 66 3.21 7.55 11.62
C GLU A 66 3.17 8.95 10.99
N ASN A 67 2.42 9.13 9.88
CA ASN A 67 2.14 10.45 9.32
C ASN A 67 0.84 10.45 8.51
N HIS A 68 -0.20 11.09 9.05
CA HIS A 68 -1.54 11.12 8.47
C HIS A 68 -1.57 11.80 7.08
N GLN A 69 -0.60 12.68 6.76
CA GLN A 69 -0.52 13.33 5.45
C GLN A 69 -0.17 12.33 4.33
N ARG A 70 0.38 11.16 4.65
CA ARG A 70 0.68 10.10 3.68
C ARG A 70 -0.56 9.52 3.01
N VAL A 71 -1.76 9.75 3.57
CA VAL A 71 -3.02 9.40 2.91
C VAL A 71 -3.14 10.04 1.52
N CYS A 72 -2.54 11.23 1.32
CA CYS A 72 -2.50 11.92 0.04
C CYS A 72 -1.87 11.07 -1.08
N ILE A 73 -0.96 10.15 -0.76
CA ILE A 73 -0.32 9.25 -1.72
C ILE A 73 -1.37 8.37 -2.42
N PHE A 74 -2.31 7.80 -1.66
CA PHE A 74 -3.39 6.99 -2.21
C PHE A 74 -4.42 7.83 -2.97
N PHE A 75 -4.69 9.06 -2.51
CA PHE A 75 -5.58 9.97 -3.23
C PHE A 75 -4.99 10.45 -4.55
N ASP A 76 -3.69 10.78 -4.61
CA ASP A 76 -3.01 11.14 -5.86
C ASP A 76 -3.02 9.97 -6.86
N TYR A 77 -2.72 8.77 -6.36
CA TYR A 77 -2.78 7.55 -7.15
C TYR A 77 -4.18 7.31 -7.74
N ALA A 78 -5.22 7.37 -6.91
CA ALA A 78 -6.60 7.12 -7.34
C ALA A 78 -7.11 8.20 -8.34
N LYS A 79 -6.73 9.47 -8.14
CA LYS A 79 -7.06 10.57 -9.06
C LYS A 79 -6.57 10.30 -10.48
N ARG A 80 -5.38 9.71 -10.65
CA ARG A 80 -4.84 9.34 -11.98
C ARG A 80 -5.71 8.29 -12.68
N GLY A 81 -6.29 7.37 -11.92
CA GLY A 81 -7.22 6.35 -12.42
C GLY A 81 -8.66 6.82 -12.61
N LYS A 82 -8.97 8.12 -12.40
CA LYS A 82 -10.34 8.65 -12.31
C LYS A 82 -11.22 7.90 -11.31
N ASN A 83 -10.60 7.36 -10.26
CA ASN A 83 -11.28 6.57 -9.24
C ASN A 83 -11.11 7.25 -7.87
N THR A 84 -11.90 6.83 -6.89
CA THR A 84 -11.69 7.28 -5.51
C THR A 84 -10.78 6.29 -4.78
N ALA A 85 -9.95 6.78 -3.85
CA ALA A 85 -9.13 5.88 -3.02
C ALA A 85 -10.02 4.87 -2.28
N TRP A 86 -11.20 5.30 -1.83
CA TRP A 86 -12.21 4.49 -1.16
C TRP A 86 -12.63 3.25 -1.94
N SER A 87 -12.65 3.30 -3.27
CA SER A 87 -13.03 2.15 -4.09
C SER A 87 -12.08 0.95 -3.91
N TYR A 88 -10.85 1.19 -3.44
CA TYR A 88 -9.88 0.12 -3.14
C TYR A 88 -10.01 -0.40 -1.70
N PHE A 89 -10.39 0.46 -0.75
CA PHE A 89 -10.48 0.09 0.68
C PHE A 89 -11.84 -0.44 1.09
N LEU A 90 -12.94 0.02 0.49
CA LEU A 90 -14.31 -0.41 0.83
C LEU A 90 -14.52 -1.93 0.71
N PRO A 91 -14.03 -2.62 -0.33
CA PRO A 91 -14.15 -4.07 -0.42
C PRO A 91 -13.38 -4.81 0.68
N MET A 92 -12.38 -4.18 1.30
CA MET A 92 -11.58 -4.77 2.38
C MET A 92 -12.24 -4.63 3.74
N LEU A 93 -13.14 -3.67 3.93
CA LEU A 93 -13.92 -3.50 5.17
C LEU A 93 -15.07 -4.50 5.31
N ASN A 94 -15.50 -5.09 4.19
CA ASN A 94 -16.60 -6.06 4.14
C ASN A 94 -16.11 -7.52 4.06
N ARG A 95 -14.82 -7.75 4.27
CA ARG A 95 -14.19 -9.07 4.20
C ARG A 95 -14.09 -9.72 5.56
#